data_AF-A0A5B8A2T6-F1
#
_entry.id   AF-A0A5B8A2T6-F1
#
_cell.length_a   1.000
_cell.length_b   1.000
_cell.length_c   1.000
_cell.angle_alpha   90.00
_cell.angle_beta   90.00
_cell.angle_gamma   90.00
#
_symmetry.space_group_name_H-M   'P 1'
#
loop_
_entity.id
_entity.type
_entity.pdbx_description
1 polymer ?
#
loop_
_entity_poly.entity_id
_entity_poly.type
_entity_poly.pdbx_seq_one_letter_code
_entity_poly.pdbx_strand_id
1 'polypeptide(L)'
;MSVKRDDKRDQILKAASQCFSRFGFEKTTLQDIGAAARFNKASLYYYFKNKEDLFIQVVMLEAEHYLNALQEQVKPLDRAADKIVAYLTGRLAYYRQVLNLHQLSIESLQRFEPMFDDVYQAVREQELAFLSQLLREGVEDREFLKLNGERAADALLTVADGIKHEAVQRSRTAFAQEVDYAPVQEKLQYTLTLLLNGLRK
;
A
#
# COMPACT_ATOMS: atom_id res chain seq x y z
N MET A 1 28.45 4.83 14.29
CA MET A 1 28.85 3.72 13.38
C MET A 1 27.66 3.08 12.62
N SER A 2 26.52 3.77 12.42
CA SER A 2 25.29 3.18 11.83
C SER A 2 25.29 3.10 10.29
N VAL A 3 25.93 4.07 9.61
CA VAL A 3 25.82 4.28 8.15
C VAL A 3 26.12 3.02 7.33
N LYS A 4 27.17 2.26 7.67
CA LYS A 4 27.54 1.04 6.93
C LYS A 4 26.58 -0.15 7.11
N ARG A 5 25.76 -0.14 8.16
CA ARG A 5 24.83 -1.24 8.44
C ARG A 5 23.54 -1.05 7.66
N ASP A 6 23.07 0.20 7.62
CA ASP A 6 21.87 0.61 6.90
C ASP A 6 22.09 0.43 5.38
N ASP A 7 23.25 0.85 4.85
CA ASP A 7 23.61 0.65 3.44
C ASP A 7 23.55 -0.83 2.99
N LYS A 8 24.00 -1.76 3.86
CA LYS A 8 23.99 -3.20 3.56
C LYS A 8 22.58 -3.78 3.64
N ARG A 9 21.79 -3.34 4.62
CA ARG A 9 20.40 -3.75 4.75
C ARG A 9 19.61 -3.31 3.52
N ASP A 10 19.79 -2.08 3.06
CA ASP A 10 19.13 -1.54 1.88
C ASP A 10 19.57 -2.23 0.60
N GLN A 11 20.85 -2.58 0.48
CA GLN A 11 21.36 -3.41 -0.62
C GLN A 11 20.64 -4.77 -0.68
N ILE A 12 20.45 -5.42 0.48
CA ILE A 12 19.74 -6.70 0.55
C ILE A 12 18.26 -6.52 0.18
N LEU A 13 17.59 -5.49 0.71
CA LEU A 13 16.20 -5.19 0.39
C LEU A 13 15.99 -4.95 -1.11
N LYS A 14 16.89 -4.19 -1.73
CA LYS A 14 16.84 -3.93 -3.18
C LYS A 14 16.99 -5.21 -3.99
N ALA A 15 17.95 -6.08 -3.63
CA ALA A 15 18.13 -7.37 -4.29
C ALA A 15 16.91 -8.28 -4.08
N ALA A 16 16.36 -8.29 -2.87
CA ALA A 16 15.17 -9.07 -2.51
C ALA A 16 13.95 -8.61 -3.33
N SER A 17 13.67 -7.31 -3.41
CA SER A 17 12.60 -6.74 -4.24
C SER A 17 12.71 -7.18 -5.70
N GLN A 18 13.92 -7.16 -6.27
CA GLN A 18 14.16 -7.63 -7.64
C GLN A 18 13.91 -9.13 -7.81
N CYS A 19 14.36 -9.95 -6.86
CA CYS A 19 14.13 -11.40 -6.89
C CYS A 19 12.63 -11.72 -6.76
N PHE A 20 11.95 -11.13 -5.78
CA PHE A 20 10.52 -11.35 -5.57
C PHE A 20 9.68 -10.87 -6.76
N SER A 21 9.96 -9.68 -7.31
CA SER A 21 9.26 -9.17 -8.49
C SER A 21 9.46 -10.05 -9.73
N ARG A 22 10.63 -10.71 -9.86
CA ARG A 22 10.97 -11.52 -11.03
C ARG A 22 10.46 -12.95 -10.94
N PHE A 23 10.59 -13.57 -9.78
CA PHE A 23 10.34 -15.00 -9.60
C PHE A 23 9.08 -15.29 -8.79
N GLY A 24 8.49 -14.29 -8.14
CA GLY A 24 7.45 -14.45 -7.14
C GLY A 24 8.02 -14.82 -5.77
N PHE A 25 7.22 -14.61 -4.73
CA PHE A 25 7.59 -14.94 -3.35
C PHE A 25 7.89 -16.44 -3.16
N GLU A 26 7.06 -17.31 -3.74
CA GLU A 26 7.16 -18.76 -3.49
C GLU A 26 8.45 -19.36 -4.06
N LYS A 27 8.84 -18.98 -5.27
CA LYS A 27 10.02 -19.52 -5.96
C LYS A 27 11.33 -18.87 -5.53
N THR A 28 11.28 -17.71 -4.87
CA THR A 28 12.47 -17.01 -4.41
C THR A 28 13.01 -17.66 -3.13
N THR A 29 14.32 -17.90 -3.07
CA THR A 29 15.00 -18.37 -1.86
C THR A 29 15.97 -17.31 -1.30
N LEU A 30 16.31 -17.42 0.00
CA LEU A 30 17.37 -16.60 0.59
C LEU A 30 18.74 -16.80 -0.09
N GLN A 31 18.96 -17.94 -0.74
CA GLN A 31 20.18 -18.18 -1.49
C GLN A 31 20.22 -17.35 -2.78
N ASP A 32 19.10 -17.27 -3.50
CA ASP A 32 18.97 -16.43 -4.70
C ASP A 32 19.21 -14.96 -4.37
N ILE A 33 18.58 -14.49 -3.29
CA ILE A 33 18.72 -13.12 -2.80
C ILE A 33 20.16 -12.85 -2.37
N GLY A 34 20.79 -13.79 -1.66
CA GLY A 34 22.19 -13.67 -1.26
C GLY A 34 23.12 -13.54 -2.47
N ALA A 35 22.93 -14.39 -3.47
CA ALA A 35 23.68 -14.31 -4.72
C ALA A 35 23.51 -12.96 -5.42
N ALA A 36 22.28 -12.45 -5.52
CA ALA A 36 21.97 -11.15 -6.12
C ALA A 36 22.56 -9.97 -5.31
N ALA A 37 22.51 -10.04 -3.99
CA ALA A 37 23.04 -9.01 -3.09
C ALA A 37 24.56 -9.09 -2.90
N ARG A 38 25.22 -10.16 -3.35
CA ARG A 38 26.62 -10.51 -3.04
C ARG A 38 26.87 -10.79 -1.54
N PHE A 39 25.90 -11.44 -0.90
CA PHE A 39 25.98 -11.93 0.48
C PHE A 39 25.81 -13.45 0.52
N ASN A 40 26.45 -14.11 1.48
CA ASN A 40 26.14 -15.52 1.75
C ASN A 40 24.86 -15.64 2.60
N LYS A 41 24.23 -16.82 2.57
CA LYS A 41 22.99 -17.10 3.32
C LYS A 41 23.13 -16.82 4.82
N ALA A 42 24.27 -17.14 5.43
CA ALA A 42 24.51 -16.90 6.86
C ALA A 42 24.52 -15.40 7.20
N SER A 43 25.02 -14.57 6.29
CA SER A 43 25.06 -13.12 6.45
C SER A 43 23.68 -12.50 6.33
N LEU A 44 22.76 -13.08 5.55
CA LEU A 44 21.38 -12.61 5.49
C LEU A 44 20.63 -12.82 6.80
N TYR A 45 20.85 -13.96 7.48
CA TYR A 45 20.24 -14.23 8.80
C TYR A 45 20.66 -13.24 9.89
N TYR A 46 21.75 -12.51 9.69
CA TYR A 46 22.14 -11.43 10.59
C TYR A 46 21.24 -10.19 10.47
N TYR A 47 20.62 -9.97 9.30
CA TYR A 47 19.77 -8.82 9.02
C TYR A 47 18.27 -9.14 9.08
N PHE A 48 17.90 -10.37 8.69
CA PHE A 48 16.50 -10.78 8.56
C PHE A 48 16.29 -12.15 9.19
N LYS A 49 15.15 -12.32 9.89
CA LYS A 49 14.86 -13.55 10.63
C LYS A 49 14.65 -14.75 9.69
N ASN A 50 13.94 -14.51 8.59
CA ASN A 50 13.57 -15.51 7.60
C ASN A 50 13.18 -14.82 6.27
N LYS A 51 12.69 -15.61 5.30
CA LYS A 51 12.29 -15.10 3.97
C LYS A 51 11.05 -14.18 4.09
N GLU A 52 10.15 -14.52 4.99
CA GLU A 52 8.88 -13.84 5.25
C GLU A 52 9.11 -12.44 5.83
N ASP A 53 9.97 -12.33 6.84
CA ASP A 53 10.41 -11.06 7.45
C ASP A 53 11.07 -10.15 6.40
N LEU A 54 11.97 -10.70 5.58
CA LEU A 54 12.58 -9.96 4.48
C LEU A 54 11.54 -9.51 3.45
N PHE A 55 10.57 -10.37 3.12
CA PHE A 55 9.50 -10.04 2.18
C PHE A 55 8.61 -8.90 2.69
N ILE A 56 8.20 -8.95 3.96
CA ILE A 56 7.38 -7.88 4.56
C ILE A 56 8.13 -6.55 4.53
N GLN A 57 9.42 -6.56 4.89
CA GLN A 57 10.23 -5.34 4.85
C GLN A 57 10.40 -4.77 3.42
N VAL A 58 10.42 -5.63 2.40
CA VAL A 58 10.36 -5.20 0.98
C VAL A 58 9.02 -4.54 0.67
N VAL A 59 7.90 -5.19 1.02
CA VAL A 59 6.56 -4.68 0.75
C VAL A 59 6.30 -3.36 1.49
N MET A 60 6.81 -3.22 2.72
CA MET A 60 6.77 -1.96 3.48
C MET A 60 7.44 -0.81 2.73
N LEU A 61 8.69 -1.04 2.29
CA LEU A 61 9.46 -0.01 1.60
C LEU A 61 8.82 0.38 0.26
N GLU A 62 8.30 -0.61 -0.46
CA GLU A 62 7.55 -0.37 -1.71
C GLU A 62 6.26 0.42 -1.43
N ALA A 63 5.57 0.16 -0.32
CA ALA A 63 4.31 0.81 0.04
C ALA A 63 4.54 2.26 0.41
N GLU A 64 5.53 2.52 1.27
CA GLU A 64 5.93 3.86 1.65
C GLU A 64 6.33 4.69 0.41
N HIS A 65 7.19 4.15 -0.45
CA HIS A 65 7.59 4.86 -1.67
C HIS A 65 6.42 5.16 -2.61
N TYR A 66 5.51 4.20 -2.80
CA TYR A 66 4.37 4.40 -3.69
C TYR A 66 3.37 5.41 -3.12
N LEU A 67 3.03 5.30 -1.84
CA LEU A 67 2.08 6.21 -1.20
C LEU A 67 2.64 7.63 -1.16
N ASN A 68 3.93 7.81 -0.89
CA ASN A 68 4.58 9.12 -0.98
C ASN A 68 4.52 9.68 -2.41
N ALA A 69 4.79 8.84 -3.42
CA ALA A 69 4.67 9.26 -4.82
C ALA A 69 3.23 9.66 -5.19
N LEU A 70 2.21 8.94 -4.69
CA LEU A 70 0.81 9.32 -4.88
C LEU A 70 0.49 10.67 -4.24
N GLN A 71 0.97 10.92 -3.02
CA GLN A 71 0.78 12.21 -2.36
C GLN A 71 1.34 13.35 -3.22
N GLU A 72 2.55 13.20 -3.76
CA GLU A 72 3.13 14.18 -4.68
C GLU A 72 2.34 14.31 -5.99
N GLN A 73 1.83 13.20 -6.53
CA GLN A 73 1.08 13.19 -7.78
C GLN A 73 -0.26 13.95 -7.67
N VAL A 74 -0.92 13.91 -6.51
CA VAL A 74 -2.22 14.59 -6.34
C VAL A 74 -2.08 16.07 -5.98
N LYS A 75 -0.93 16.51 -5.43
CA LYS A 75 -0.71 17.92 -5.03
C LYS A 75 -1.05 18.96 -6.11
N PRO A 76 -0.73 18.76 -7.40
CA PRO A 76 -1.02 19.74 -8.45
C PRO A 76 -2.51 19.88 -8.79
N LEU A 77 -3.39 19.01 -8.28
CA LEU A 77 -4.83 19.14 -8.49
C LEU A 77 -5.37 20.35 -7.71
N ASP A 78 -6.36 21.03 -8.26
CA ASP A 78 -6.87 22.27 -7.65
C ASP A 78 -7.76 21.98 -6.43
N ARG A 79 -8.67 21.02 -6.56
CA ARG A 79 -9.71 20.75 -5.57
C ARG A 79 -9.31 19.67 -4.57
N ALA A 80 -9.64 19.87 -3.29
CA ALA A 80 -9.43 18.87 -2.26
C ALA A 80 -10.21 17.59 -2.56
N ALA A 81 -11.43 17.70 -3.11
CA ALA A 81 -12.21 16.52 -3.51
C ALA A 81 -11.50 15.68 -4.57
N ASP A 82 -10.91 16.32 -5.59
CA ASP A 82 -10.23 15.63 -6.69
C ASP A 82 -8.95 14.96 -6.19
N LYS A 83 -8.21 15.62 -5.28
CA LYS A 83 -7.05 15.04 -4.59
C LYS A 83 -7.41 13.76 -3.84
N ILE A 84 -8.48 13.79 -3.05
CA ILE A 84 -8.94 12.65 -2.25
C ILE A 84 -9.35 11.48 -3.15
N VAL A 85 -10.14 11.75 -4.20
CA VAL A 85 -10.57 10.71 -5.15
C VAL A 85 -9.36 10.11 -5.87
N ALA A 86 -8.46 10.94 -6.39
CA ALA A 86 -7.26 10.47 -7.09
C ALA A 86 -6.34 9.66 -6.17
N TYR A 87 -6.14 10.09 -4.92
CA TYR A 87 -5.32 9.38 -3.95
C TYR A 87 -5.89 7.99 -3.62
N LEU A 88 -7.17 7.91 -3.25
CA LEU A 88 -7.79 6.65 -2.83
C LEU A 88 -7.98 5.66 -3.99
N THR A 89 -8.20 6.15 -5.21
CA THR A 89 -8.24 5.30 -6.40
C THR A 89 -6.83 4.81 -6.79
N GLY A 90 -5.82 5.67 -6.71
CA GLY A 90 -4.41 5.28 -6.92
C GLY A 90 -3.94 4.25 -5.90
N ARG A 91 -4.38 4.37 -4.64
CA ARG A 91 -4.08 3.41 -3.56
C ARG A 91 -4.58 1.99 -3.89
N LEU A 92 -5.75 1.86 -4.52
CA LEU A 92 -6.25 0.57 -4.99
C LEU A 92 -5.35 -0.04 -6.08
N ALA A 93 -4.84 0.79 -6.98
CA ALA A 93 -3.93 0.35 -8.04
C ALA A 93 -2.58 -0.15 -7.47
N TYR A 94 -2.07 0.47 -6.40
CA TYR A 94 -0.90 -0.02 -5.68
C TYR A 94 -1.10 -1.44 -5.16
N TYR A 95 -2.20 -1.65 -4.44
CA TYR A 95 -2.52 -2.92 -3.83
C TYR A 95 -2.52 -4.03 -4.89
N ARG A 96 -3.13 -3.77 -6.05
CA ARG A 96 -3.05 -4.68 -7.21
C ARG A 96 -1.62 -4.91 -7.67
N GLN A 97 -0.80 -3.87 -7.78
CA GLN A 97 0.57 -3.98 -8.23
C GLN A 97 1.43 -4.86 -7.30
N VAL A 98 1.34 -4.68 -5.98
CA VAL A 98 2.06 -5.52 -4.99
C VAL A 98 1.66 -6.98 -5.11
N LEU A 99 0.35 -7.24 -5.19
CA LEU A 99 -0.18 -8.59 -5.33
C LEU A 99 0.32 -9.27 -6.60
N ASN A 100 0.35 -8.54 -7.72
CA ASN A 100 0.76 -9.05 -9.02
C ASN A 100 2.27 -9.26 -9.12
N LEU A 101 3.07 -8.29 -8.65
CA LEU A 101 4.53 -8.33 -8.79
C LEU A 101 5.13 -9.50 -8.01
N HIS A 102 4.58 -9.79 -6.83
CA HIS A 102 5.14 -10.81 -5.94
C HIS A 102 4.48 -12.18 -6.08
N GLN A 103 3.52 -12.34 -6.99
CA GLN A 103 2.83 -13.60 -7.30
C GLN A 103 2.32 -14.31 -6.03
N LEU A 104 1.72 -13.56 -5.10
CA LEU A 104 1.26 -14.08 -3.82
C LEU A 104 -0.03 -14.90 -4.01
N SER A 105 -0.04 -16.12 -3.46
CA SER A 105 -1.28 -16.90 -3.32
C SER A 105 -2.16 -16.30 -2.22
N ILE A 106 -3.47 -16.56 -2.28
CA ILE A 106 -4.40 -16.16 -1.20
C ILE A 106 -4.00 -16.78 0.14
N GLU A 107 -3.52 -18.02 0.14
CA GLU A 107 -3.03 -18.69 1.35
C GLU A 107 -1.82 -17.96 1.95
N SER A 108 -0.87 -17.54 1.11
CA SER A 108 0.31 -16.78 1.54
C SER A 108 -0.10 -15.40 2.09
N LEU A 109 -1.10 -14.75 1.48
CA LEU A 109 -1.66 -13.49 1.99
C LEU A 109 -2.28 -13.65 3.38
N GLN A 110 -3.11 -14.68 3.58
CA GLN A 110 -3.73 -14.97 4.87
C GLN A 110 -2.66 -15.29 5.94
N ARG A 111 -1.61 -16.02 5.55
CA ARG A 111 -0.48 -16.32 6.45
C ARG A 111 0.28 -15.05 6.85
N PHE A 112 0.42 -14.08 5.95
CA PHE A 112 1.14 -12.84 6.23
C PHE A 112 0.30 -11.77 6.88
N GLU A 113 -1.03 -11.84 6.80
CA GLU A 113 -1.95 -10.83 7.35
C GLU A 113 -1.56 -10.39 8.77
N PRO A 114 -1.34 -11.30 9.76
CA PRO A 114 -0.96 -10.88 11.11
C PRO A 114 0.44 -10.26 11.19
N MET A 115 1.32 -10.58 10.26
CA MET A 115 2.68 -10.03 10.20
C MET A 115 2.72 -8.64 9.56
N PHE A 116 1.65 -8.25 8.88
CA PHE A 116 1.48 -6.92 8.33
C PHE A 116 0.77 -5.96 9.28
N ASP A 117 0.32 -6.38 10.47
CA ASP A 117 -0.44 -5.50 11.37
C ASP A 117 0.29 -4.20 11.68
N ASP A 118 1.54 -4.27 12.13
CA ASP A 118 2.36 -3.08 12.42
C ASP A 118 2.58 -2.21 11.17
N VAL A 119 2.70 -2.85 10.00
CA VAL A 119 2.87 -2.20 8.70
C VAL A 119 1.61 -1.44 8.31
N TYR A 120 0.47 -2.10 8.40
CA TYR A 120 -0.83 -1.55 8.09
C TYR A 120 -1.13 -0.36 9.00
N GLN A 121 -0.80 -0.45 10.29
CA GLN A 121 -0.99 0.67 11.21
C GLN A 121 -0.11 1.86 10.86
N ALA A 122 1.20 1.65 10.65
CA ALA A 122 2.12 2.74 10.31
C ALA A 122 1.72 3.44 9.00
N VAL A 123 1.35 2.66 7.97
CA VAL A 123 0.84 3.20 6.72
C VAL A 123 -0.46 3.98 6.96
N ARG A 124 -1.43 3.37 7.66
CA ARG A 124 -2.74 3.97 7.93
C ARG A 124 -2.64 5.29 8.68
N GLU A 125 -1.72 5.42 9.63
CA GLU A 125 -1.47 6.68 10.35
C GLU A 125 -1.01 7.80 9.39
N GLN A 126 -0.10 7.49 8.47
CA GLN A 126 0.34 8.45 7.44
C GLN A 126 -0.80 8.83 6.50
N GLU A 127 -1.60 7.86 6.06
CA GLU A 127 -2.76 8.11 5.18
C GLU A 127 -3.82 8.97 5.88
N LEU A 128 -4.12 8.68 7.16
CA LEU A 128 -5.03 9.46 7.98
C LEU A 128 -4.56 10.90 8.12
N ALA A 129 -3.28 11.11 8.41
CA ALA A 129 -2.71 12.45 8.52
C ALA A 129 -2.86 13.23 7.21
N PHE A 130 -2.49 12.61 6.08
CA PHE A 130 -2.58 13.23 4.75
C PHE A 130 -4.02 13.58 4.36
N LEU A 131 -4.95 12.63 4.45
CA LEU A 131 -6.35 12.85 4.08
C LEU A 131 -7.03 13.86 5.01
N SER A 132 -6.69 13.84 6.30
CA SER A 132 -7.20 14.83 7.27
C SER A 132 -6.75 16.24 6.93
N GLN A 133 -5.52 16.39 6.44
CA GLN A 133 -5.02 17.67 5.95
C GLN A 133 -5.82 18.14 4.72
N LEU A 134 -6.00 17.30 3.70
CA LEU A 134 -6.77 17.66 2.50
C LEU A 134 -8.21 18.07 2.82
N LEU A 135 -8.86 17.35 3.75
CA LEU A 135 -10.21 17.67 4.21
C LEU A 135 -10.26 19.01 4.95
N ARG A 136 -9.24 19.32 5.76
CA ARG A 136 -9.13 20.60 6.46
C ARG A 136 -8.96 21.76 5.48
N GLU A 137 -8.06 21.62 4.51
CA GLU A 137 -7.85 22.59 3.42
C GLU A 137 -9.16 22.84 2.67
N GLY A 138 -9.89 21.79 2.31
CA GLY A 138 -11.19 21.94 1.64
C GLY A 138 -12.27 22.65 2.49
N VAL A 139 -12.21 22.56 3.83
CA VAL A 139 -13.08 23.35 4.72
C VAL A 139 -12.66 24.82 4.75
N GLU A 140 -11.35 25.10 4.82
CA GLU A 140 -10.78 26.45 4.83
C GLU A 140 -11.09 27.19 3.51
N ASP A 141 -10.95 26.50 2.39
CA ASP A 141 -11.24 26.99 1.04
C ASP A 141 -12.75 27.03 0.72
N ARG A 142 -13.60 26.65 1.68
CA ARG A 142 -15.07 26.59 1.55
C ARG A 142 -15.57 25.64 0.47
N GLU A 143 -14.75 24.68 0.05
CA GLU A 143 -15.17 23.56 -0.80
C GLU A 143 -16.11 22.60 -0.05
N PHE A 144 -15.82 22.36 1.23
CA PHE A 144 -16.60 21.48 2.10
C PHE A 144 -17.35 22.23 3.21
N LEU A 145 -18.44 21.63 3.67
CA LEU A 145 -19.12 21.97 4.92
C LEU A 145 -18.19 21.76 6.12
N LYS A 146 -18.45 22.48 7.22
CA LYS A 146 -17.68 22.31 8.45
C LYS A 146 -17.79 20.88 8.96
N LEU A 147 -16.66 20.18 9.05
CA LEU A 147 -16.56 18.80 9.49
C LEU A 147 -15.29 18.57 10.33
N ASN A 148 -15.20 17.40 10.97
CA ASN A 148 -13.97 16.95 11.61
C ASN A 148 -13.15 16.15 10.59
N GLY A 149 -11.98 16.68 10.19
CA GLY A 149 -11.15 16.11 9.14
C GLY A 149 -10.67 14.68 9.45
N GLU A 150 -10.28 14.41 10.69
CA GLU A 150 -9.81 13.07 11.12
C GLU A 150 -10.92 12.03 11.03
N ARG A 151 -12.11 12.35 11.54
CA ARG A 151 -13.27 11.44 11.47
C ARG A 151 -13.71 11.19 10.03
N ALA A 152 -13.69 12.22 9.19
CA ALA A 152 -14.04 12.08 7.78
C ALA A 152 -12.97 11.28 7.01
N ALA A 153 -11.68 11.49 7.27
CA ALA A 153 -10.59 10.71 6.69
C ALA A 153 -10.71 9.22 7.05
N ASP A 154 -10.94 8.91 8.33
CA ASP A 154 -11.14 7.56 8.83
C ASP A 154 -12.34 6.86 8.16
N ALA A 155 -13.46 7.56 8.01
CA ALA A 155 -14.63 7.05 7.31
C ALA A 155 -14.36 6.77 5.82
N LEU A 156 -13.67 7.68 5.12
CA LEU A 156 -13.32 7.51 3.71
C LEU A 156 -12.37 6.32 3.49
N LEU A 157 -11.36 6.16 4.35
CA LEU A 157 -10.46 5.00 4.32
C LEU A 157 -11.22 3.70 4.57
N THR A 158 -12.09 3.69 5.58
CA THR A 158 -12.90 2.51 5.93
C THR A 158 -13.80 2.08 4.77
N VAL A 159 -14.44 3.03 4.08
CA VAL A 159 -15.24 2.73 2.89
C VAL A 159 -14.38 2.19 1.76
N ALA A 160 -13.23 2.79 1.49
CA ALA A 160 -12.31 2.34 0.44
C ALA A 160 -11.80 0.91 0.70
N ASP A 161 -11.41 0.61 1.94
CA ASP A 161 -10.97 -0.72 2.34
C ASP A 161 -12.10 -1.74 2.32
N GLY A 162 -13.32 -1.36 2.71
CA GLY A 162 -14.50 -2.21 2.64
C GLY A 162 -14.84 -2.63 1.20
N ILE A 163 -14.81 -1.70 0.25
CA ILE A 163 -15.06 -1.98 -1.17
C ILE A 163 -14.01 -2.94 -1.73
N LYS A 164 -12.74 -2.73 -1.39
CA LYS A 164 -11.63 -3.63 -1.77
C LYS A 164 -11.82 -5.03 -1.17
N HIS A 165 -12.11 -5.11 0.13
CA HIS A 165 -12.27 -6.38 0.83
C HIS A 165 -13.46 -7.19 0.30
N GLU A 166 -14.61 -6.55 0.03
CA GLU A 166 -15.77 -7.18 -0.60
C GLU A 166 -15.42 -7.83 -1.94
N ALA A 167 -14.61 -7.16 -2.77
CA ALA A 167 -14.19 -7.69 -4.06
C ALA A 167 -13.32 -8.93 -3.95
N VAL A 168 -12.34 -8.92 -3.03
CA VAL A 168 -11.47 -10.07 -2.76
C VAL A 168 -12.27 -11.26 -2.23
N GLN A 169 -13.17 -11.04 -1.27
CA GLN A 169 -14.01 -12.10 -0.67
C GLN A 169 -15.00 -12.72 -1.66
N ARG A 170 -15.51 -11.94 -2.61
CA ARG A 170 -16.42 -12.46 -3.65
C ARG A 170 -15.70 -13.18 -4.78
N SER A 171 -14.41 -12.94 -4.94
CA SER A 171 -13.62 -13.66 -5.93
C SER A 171 -13.52 -15.13 -5.57
N ARG A 172 -13.64 -15.99 -6.59
CA ARG A 172 -13.39 -17.44 -6.47
C ARG A 172 -11.99 -17.82 -6.99
N THR A 173 -11.12 -16.83 -7.19
CA THR A 173 -9.77 -17.03 -7.72
C THR A 173 -8.82 -17.56 -6.66
N ALA A 174 -7.74 -18.22 -7.08
CA ALA A 174 -6.69 -18.70 -6.17
C ALA A 174 -5.65 -17.61 -5.88
N PHE A 175 -5.57 -16.62 -6.77
CA PHE A 175 -4.63 -15.51 -6.69
C PHE A 175 -5.37 -14.17 -6.75
N ALA A 176 -4.91 -13.20 -5.97
CA ALA A 176 -5.52 -11.88 -5.94
C ALA A 176 -5.32 -11.12 -7.28
N GLN A 177 -4.28 -11.45 -8.04
CA GLN A 177 -4.01 -10.90 -9.37
C GLN A 177 -5.05 -11.26 -10.43
N GLU A 178 -5.85 -12.30 -10.20
CA GLU A 178 -6.90 -12.77 -11.10
C GLU A 178 -8.23 -12.04 -10.86
N VAL A 179 -8.33 -11.22 -9.80
CA VAL A 179 -9.51 -10.42 -9.51
C VAL A 179 -9.64 -9.30 -10.55
N ASP A 180 -10.83 -9.17 -11.15
CA ASP A 180 -11.13 -8.00 -11.98
C ASP A 180 -11.37 -6.76 -11.09
N TYR A 181 -10.37 -5.88 -11.06
CA TYR A 181 -10.41 -4.65 -10.27
C TYR A 181 -11.09 -3.48 -10.99
N ALA A 182 -11.39 -3.57 -12.29
CA ALA A 182 -12.10 -2.51 -13.00
C ALA A 182 -13.44 -2.12 -12.34
N PRO A 183 -14.34 -3.07 -12.03
CA PRO A 183 -15.60 -2.74 -11.35
C PRO A 183 -15.38 -2.24 -9.91
N VAL A 184 -14.30 -2.67 -9.25
CA VAL A 184 -13.94 -2.21 -7.90
C VAL A 184 -13.52 -0.76 -7.92
N GLN A 185 -12.69 -0.38 -8.89
CA GLN A 185 -12.23 0.98 -9.09
C GLN A 185 -13.39 1.92 -9.46
N GLU A 186 -14.29 1.48 -10.36
CA GLU A 186 -15.49 2.25 -10.72
C GLU A 186 -16.40 2.48 -9.52
N LYS A 187 -16.69 1.41 -8.75
CA LYS A 187 -17.49 1.49 -7.52
C LYS A 187 -16.85 2.44 -6.50
N LEU A 188 -15.54 2.33 -6.29
CA LEU A 188 -14.80 3.20 -5.38
C LEU A 188 -14.91 4.67 -5.81
N GLN A 189 -14.62 4.97 -7.07
CA GLN A 189 -14.69 6.34 -7.59
C GLN A 189 -16.12 6.91 -7.45
N TYR A 190 -17.14 6.13 -7.79
CA TYR A 190 -18.54 6.53 -7.64
C TYR A 190 -18.90 6.81 -6.19
N THR A 191 -18.57 5.91 -5.27
CA THR A 191 -18.88 6.07 -3.84
C THR A 191 -18.17 7.28 -3.24
N LEU A 192 -16.88 7.47 -3.54
CA LEU A 192 -16.14 8.64 -3.05
C LEU A 192 -16.72 9.95 -3.59
N THR A 193 -17.06 9.99 -4.88
CA THR A 193 -17.68 11.17 -5.50
C THR A 193 -19.03 11.49 -4.84
N LEU A 194 -19.85 10.47 -4.58
CA LEU A 194 -21.14 10.63 -3.90
C LEU A 194 -20.96 11.20 -2.48
N LEU A 195 -20.04 10.63 -1.70
CA LEU A 195 -19.74 11.08 -0.33
C LEU A 195 -19.23 12.53 -0.32
N LEU A 196 -18.25 12.85 -1.16
CA LEU A 196 -17.65 14.19 -1.21
C LEU A 196 -18.64 15.24 -1.74
N ASN A 197 -19.52 14.88 -2.69
CA ASN A 197 -20.60 15.78 -3.13
C ASN A 197 -21.58 16.09 -2.00
N GLY A 198 -21.88 15.11 -1.13
CA GLY A 198 -22.70 15.32 0.07
C GLY A 198 -22.05 16.23 1.11
N LEU A 199 -20.74 16.46 1.02
CA LEU A 199 -19.99 17.38 1.88
C LEU A 199 -19.82 18.78 1.28
N ARG A 200 -20.24 19.03 0.03
CA ARG A 200 -20.05 20.34 -0.62
C ARG A 200 -20.91 21.43 0.01
N LYS A 201 -20.37 22.65 0.04
CA LYS A 201 -21.05 23.86 0.52
C LYS A 201 -21.91 24.51 -0.57
#